data_AF-A0A3B0VAB6-F1
#
_entry.id   AF-A0A3B0VAB6-F1
#
_cell.length_a   1.000
_cell.length_b   1.000
_cell.length_c   1.000
_cell.angle_alpha   90.00
_cell.angle_beta   90.00
_cell.angle_gamma   90.00
#
_symmetry.space_group_name_H-M   'P 1'
#
loop_
_entity.id
_entity.type
_entity.pdbx_description
1 polymer ?
#
loop_
_entity_poly.entity_id
_entity_poly.type
_entity_poly.pdbx_seq_one_letter_code
_entity_poly.pdbx_strand_id
1 'polypeptide(L)'
;MPAVNLITVFVAIIILVLSSCAKREFYVSGTKFSQSGLVTHSLAINVKKQQQLLVCFSEIHNSDIQGFSCQNDTGFHLFSGGKTTTNKFKFEKVSRLLFKIKPQTIFNYIKISLLEDYHITDTTIKVDKSNNITNIIDHKNKLSVIVTQL
;
A
#
# COMPACT_ATOMS: atom_id res chain seq x y z
N MET A 1 -34.85 26.17 -17.97
CA MET A 1 -34.15 25.08 -17.26
C MET A 1 -33.87 23.98 -18.28
N PRO A 2 -32.60 23.66 -18.60
CA PRO A 2 -32.32 22.61 -19.57
C PRO A 2 -32.66 21.24 -18.97
N ALA A 3 -33.47 20.46 -19.69
CA ALA A 3 -33.79 19.09 -19.32
C ALA A 3 -32.49 18.26 -19.40
N VAL A 4 -31.99 17.84 -18.24
CA VAL A 4 -30.83 16.94 -18.17
C VAL A 4 -31.28 15.60 -18.75
N ASN A 5 -30.74 15.27 -19.92
CA ASN A 5 -31.11 14.08 -20.67
C ASN A 5 -30.67 12.84 -19.87
N LEU A 6 -31.61 11.96 -19.51
CA LEU A 6 -31.34 10.80 -18.64
C LEU A 6 -30.21 9.90 -19.22
N ILE A 7 -30.09 9.89 -20.54
CA ILE A 7 -29.08 9.15 -21.31
C ILE A 7 -27.67 9.68 -21.03
N THR A 8 -27.47 11.00 -20.94
CA THR A 8 -26.12 11.56 -20.67
C THR A 8 -25.65 11.28 -19.25
N VAL A 9 -26.58 11.20 -18.28
CA VAL A 9 -26.25 10.80 -16.89
C VAL A 9 -25.82 9.34 -16.84
N PHE A 10 -26.54 8.43 -17.50
CA PHE A 10 -26.19 7.01 -17.54
C PHE A 10 -24.83 6.74 -18.21
N VAL A 11 -24.55 7.41 -19.33
CA VAL A 11 -23.27 7.28 -20.04
C VAL A 11 -22.10 7.78 -19.18
N ALA A 12 -22.27 8.89 -18.46
CA ALA A 12 -21.24 9.41 -17.55
C ALA A 12 -20.93 8.44 -16.40
N ILE A 13 -21.96 7.79 -15.82
CA ILE A 13 -21.80 6.79 -14.75
C ILE A 13 -21.03 5.56 -15.28
N ILE A 14 -21.36 5.06 -16.47
CA ILE A 14 -20.69 3.89 -17.05
C ILE A 14 -19.22 4.18 -17.36
N ILE A 15 -18.89 5.36 -17.90
CA ILE A 15 -17.50 5.78 -18.17
C ILE A 15 -16.71 5.91 -16.86
N LEU A 16 -17.33 6.46 -15.81
CA LEU A 16 -16.73 6.52 -14.48
C LEU A 16 -16.44 5.11 -13.93
N VAL A 17 -17.38 4.17 -14.06
CA VAL A 17 -17.21 2.78 -13.60
C VAL A 17 -16.10 2.06 -14.37
N LEU A 18 -16.04 2.20 -15.70
CA LEU A 18 -15.03 1.53 -16.53
C LEU A 18 -13.61 2.09 -16.32
N SER A 19 -13.47 3.40 -16.10
CA SER A 19 -12.16 4.03 -15.84
C SER A 19 -11.58 3.67 -14.46
N SER A 20 -12.39 3.19 -13.51
CA SER A 20 -11.94 2.67 -12.21
C SER A 20 -11.20 1.33 -12.29
N CYS A 21 -11.35 0.55 -13.37
CA CYS A 21 -10.81 -0.81 -13.50
C CYS A 21 -9.42 -0.89 -14.16
N ALA A 22 -8.75 0.24 -14.39
CA ALA A 22 -7.40 0.24 -14.95
C ALA A 22 -6.39 -0.37 -13.96
N LYS A 23 -6.01 -1.64 -14.20
CA LYS A 23 -4.96 -2.35 -13.47
C LYS A 23 -3.61 -1.67 -13.73
N ARG A 24 -2.86 -1.34 -12.68
CA ARG A 24 -1.52 -0.72 -12.79
C ARG A 24 -0.46 -1.69 -12.32
N GLU A 25 0.54 -1.92 -13.15
CA GLU A 25 1.69 -2.78 -12.86
C GLU A 25 2.91 -1.92 -12.52
N PHE A 26 3.67 -2.33 -11.51
CA PHE A 26 4.88 -1.62 -11.09
C PHE A 26 6.04 -2.58 -10.92
N TYR A 27 7.24 -2.06 -11.16
CA TYR A 27 8.50 -2.77 -10.99
C TYR A 27 9.01 -2.50 -9.59
N VAL A 28 9.38 -3.54 -8.85
CA VAL A 28 9.97 -3.39 -7.52
C VAL A 28 11.24 -4.22 -7.47
N SER A 29 12.38 -3.56 -7.31
CA SER A 29 13.65 -4.20 -7.01
C SER A 29 13.80 -4.32 -5.48
N GLY A 30 14.25 -5.46 -4.97
CA GLY A 30 14.62 -5.61 -3.57
C GLY A 30 15.30 -6.95 -3.29
N THR A 31 16.24 -6.93 -2.36
CA THR A 31 17.03 -8.07 -1.88
C THR A 31 16.34 -8.80 -0.73
N LYS A 32 16.92 -9.95 -0.36
CA LYS A 32 16.36 -11.08 0.42
C LYS A 32 15.79 -10.70 1.81
N PHE A 33 14.57 -11.18 2.13
CA PHE A 33 14.03 -11.28 3.51
C PHE A 33 14.60 -12.50 4.29
N SER A 34 14.77 -12.39 5.61
CA SER A 34 15.27 -13.50 6.46
C SER A 34 14.19 -14.53 6.85
N GLN A 35 12.92 -14.26 6.54
CA GLN A 35 11.77 -15.06 6.98
C GLN A 35 10.95 -15.60 5.80
N SER A 36 10.26 -16.72 6.00
CA SER A 36 9.28 -17.28 5.05
C SER A 36 7.99 -17.63 5.82
N GLY A 37 6.83 -17.35 5.23
CA GLY A 37 5.52 -17.53 5.85
C GLY A 37 4.63 -16.29 5.73
N LEU A 38 3.47 -16.33 6.39
CA LEU A 38 2.57 -15.18 6.51
C LEU A 38 3.04 -14.29 7.66
N VAL A 39 3.24 -13.00 7.40
CA VAL A 39 3.59 -11.99 8.40
C VAL A 39 2.49 -10.94 8.49
N THR A 40 2.14 -10.55 9.71
CA THR A 40 1.13 -9.51 9.95
C THR A 40 1.80 -8.23 10.41
N HIS A 41 1.30 -7.10 9.89
CA HIS A 41 1.79 -5.78 10.19
C HIS A 41 0.64 -4.87 10.61
N SER A 42 0.85 -4.12 11.67
CA SER A 42 0.03 -2.97 12.03
C SER A 42 0.73 -1.70 11.58
N LEU A 43 0.05 -0.83 10.83
CA LEU A 43 0.58 0.46 10.38
C LEU A 43 -0.27 1.59 10.92
N ALA A 44 0.30 2.41 11.80
CA ALA A 44 -0.29 3.66 12.21
C ALA A 44 0.26 4.79 11.33
N ILE A 45 -0.60 5.41 10.53
CA ILE A 45 -0.24 6.49 9.60
C ILE A 45 -0.84 7.80 10.08
N ASN A 46 0.02 8.79 10.34
CA ASN A 46 -0.38 10.13 10.74
C ASN A 46 -0.26 11.10 9.56
N VAL A 47 -1.39 11.67 9.13
CA VAL A 47 -1.49 12.65 8.02
C VAL A 47 -2.23 13.88 8.51
N LYS A 48 -1.55 15.03 8.63
CA LYS A 48 -2.19 16.33 8.94
C LYS A 48 -3.23 16.26 10.08
N LYS A 49 -2.89 15.62 11.20
CA LYS A 49 -3.73 15.39 12.40
C LYS A 49 -4.81 14.28 12.28
N GLN A 50 -4.91 13.59 11.15
CA GLN A 50 -5.72 12.38 11.03
C GLN A 50 -4.80 11.17 11.18
N GLN A 51 -5.12 10.31 12.14
CA GLN A 51 -4.48 9.00 12.30
C GLN A 51 -5.32 7.96 11.58
N GLN A 52 -4.67 7.12 10.77
CA GLN A 52 -5.28 5.98 10.11
C GLN A 52 -4.53 4.73 10.54
N LEU A 53 -5.26 3.73 11.02
CA LEU A 53 -4.70 2.43 11.34
C LEU A 53 -5.01 1.45 10.22
N LEU A 54 -3.96 0.82 9.70
CA LEU A 54 -4.06 -0.23 8.70
C LEU A 54 -3.52 -1.53 9.28
N VAL A 55 -4.15 -2.63 8.93
CA VAL A 55 -3.62 -3.97 9.16
C VAL A 55 -3.26 -4.56 7.81
N CYS A 56 -2.01 -4.96 7.63
CA CYS A 56 -1.53 -5.54 6.39
C CYS A 56 -0.94 -6.92 6.61
N PHE A 57 -1.20 -7.82 5.68
CA PHE A 57 -0.69 -9.18 5.64
C PHE A 57 0.26 -9.33 4.46
N SER A 58 1.43 -9.90 4.71
CA SER A 58 2.46 -10.15 3.72
C SER A 58 2.73 -11.65 3.65
N GLU A 59 2.68 -12.23 2.46
CA GLU A 59 3.15 -13.59 2.21
C GLU A 59 4.60 -13.52 1.74
N ILE A 60 5.52 -14.08 2.54
CA ILE A 60 6.95 -14.08 2.25
C ILE A 60 7.38 -15.49 1.85
N HIS A 61 8.00 -15.62 0.69
CA HIS A 61 8.55 -16.89 0.21
C HIS A 61 9.88 -16.66 -0.49
N ASN A 62 10.87 -17.52 -0.21
CA ASN A 62 12.23 -17.42 -0.72
C ASN A 62 12.81 -16.03 -0.57
N SER A 63 12.62 -15.45 0.62
CA SER A 63 13.16 -14.14 0.88
C SER A 63 12.61 -13.06 -0.06
N ASP A 64 11.37 -13.20 -0.56
CA ASP A 64 10.64 -12.12 -1.25
C ASP A 64 9.15 -12.08 -0.87
N ILE A 65 8.49 -10.91 -0.96
CA ILE A 65 7.05 -10.79 -0.76
C ILE A 65 6.35 -11.26 -2.05
N GLN A 66 5.55 -12.32 -1.93
CA GLN A 66 4.75 -12.89 -3.01
C GLN A 66 3.35 -12.28 -3.06
N GLY A 67 2.77 -12.02 -1.89
CA GLY A 67 1.41 -11.52 -1.73
C GLY A 67 1.34 -10.44 -0.66
N PHE A 68 0.44 -9.48 -0.85
CA PHE A 68 0.24 -8.37 0.07
C PHE A 68 -1.24 -7.98 0.12
N SER A 69 -1.80 -7.77 1.29
CA SER A 69 -3.18 -7.32 1.47
C SER A 69 -3.26 -6.34 2.62
N CYS A 70 -4.02 -5.26 2.48
CA CYS A 70 -4.25 -4.29 3.54
C CYS A 70 -5.73 -4.01 3.73
N GLN A 71 -6.10 -3.85 4.99
CA GLN A 71 -7.41 -3.42 5.45
C GLN A 71 -7.27 -2.27 6.44
N ASN A 72 -8.34 -1.51 6.66
CA ASN A 72 -8.38 -0.54 7.75
C ASN A 72 -8.72 -1.23 9.10
N ASP A 73 -8.80 -0.43 10.15
CA ASP A 73 -9.22 -0.81 11.50
C ASP A 73 -10.64 -1.39 11.60
N THR A 74 -11.52 -1.08 10.66
CA THR A 74 -12.87 -1.67 10.60
C THR A 74 -12.93 -2.98 9.81
N GLY A 75 -11.80 -3.52 9.37
CA GLY A 75 -11.73 -4.74 8.55
C GLY A 75 -12.16 -4.56 7.09
N PHE A 76 -12.34 -3.32 6.63
CA PHE A 76 -12.65 -3.04 5.23
C PHE A 76 -11.40 -3.22 4.38
N HIS A 77 -11.49 -4.10 3.37
CA HIS A 77 -10.40 -4.36 2.45
C HIS A 77 -10.10 -3.12 1.58
N LEU A 78 -8.87 -2.62 1.64
CA LEU A 78 -8.46 -1.43 0.90
C LEU A 78 -7.79 -1.80 -0.42
N PHE A 79 -6.85 -2.73 -0.39
CA PHE A 79 -6.18 -3.21 -1.59
C PHE A 79 -5.41 -4.49 -1.30
N SER A 80 -5.19 -5.26 -2.35
CA SER A 80 -4.29 -6.41 -2.35
C SER A 80 -3.32 -6.32 -3.52
N GLY A 81 -2.38 -7.23 -3.56
CA GLY A 81 -1.51 -7.41 -4.69
C GLY A 81 -0.65 -8.64 -4.54
N GLY A 82 0.01 -9.01 -5.64
CA GLY A 82 0.94 -10.11 -5.64
C GLY A 82 1.90 -10.05 -6.81
N LYS A 83 2.91 -10.91 -6.76
CA LYS A 83 3.86 -11.08 -7.85
C LYS A 83 3.21 -11.77 -9.05
N THR A 84 3.49 -11.23 -10.22
CA THR A 84 3.13 -11.83 -11.50
C THR A 84 4.19 -12.84 -11.94
N THR A 85 3.88 -13.60 -12.99
CA THR A 85 4.82 -14.51 -13.67
C THR A 85 6.08 -13.79 -14.21
N THR A 86 6.02 -12.47 -14.40
CA THR A 86 7.17 -11.65 -14.84
C THR A 86 7.94 -11.03 -13.67
N ASN A 87 7.72 -11.52 -12.44
CA ASN A 87 8.32 -11.02 -11.20
C ASN A 87 8.00 -9.54 -10.91
N LYS A 88 6.88 -9.03 -11.43
CA LYS A 88 6.39 -7.66 -11.15
C LYS A 88 5.31 -7.71 -10.08
N PHE A 89 5.25 -6.69 -9.23
CA PHE A 89 4.19 -6.61 -8.22
C PHE A 89 2.97 -5.89 -8.81
N LYS A 90 1.82 -6.56 -8.79
CA LYS A 90 0.56 -6.05 -9.32
C LYS A 90 -0.41 -5.81 -8.18
N PHE A 91 -0.96 -4.60 -8.11
CA PHE A 91 -1.93 -4.24 -7.10
C PHE A 91 -3.35 -4.27 -7.67
N GLU A 92 -4.27 -4.85 -6.92
CA GLU A 92 -5.70 -4.78 -7.14
C GLU A 92 -6.27 -3.72 -6.19
N LYS A 93 -6.78 -2.62 -6.75
CA LYS A 93 -7.20 -1.47 -5.97
C LYS A 93 -8.69 -1.56 -5.65
N VAL A 94 -9.06 -1.61 -4.37
CA VAL A 94 -10.44 -1.40 -3.95
C VAL A 94 -10.60 0.05 -3.47
N SER A 95 -11.32 0.83 -4.27
CA SER A 95 -11.73 2.23 -4.03
C SER A 95 -10.63 3.30 -3.91
N ARG A 96 -10.49 4.14 -4.95
CA ARG A 96 -9.68 5.38 -4.90
C ARG A 96 -10.21 6.43 -3.92
N LEU A 97 -11.50 6.36 -3.57
CA LEU A 97 -12.17 7.31 -2.68
C LEU A 97 -11.77 7.11 -1.22
N LEU A 98 -11.57 5.87 -0.80
CA LEU A 98 -11.29 5.51 0.59
C LEU A 98 -9.81 5.67 0.96
N PHE A 99 -8.92 5.71 -0.03
CA PHE A 99 -7.48 5.68 0.22
C PHE A 99 -6.71 6.72 -0.61
N LYS A 100 -6.31 7.81 0.05
CA LYS A 100 -5.51 8.91 -0.53
C LYS A 100 -4.05 8.54 -0.74
N ILE A 101 -3.52 7.62 0.07
CA ILE A 101 -2.15 7.14 -0.04
C ILE A 101 -2.07 6.11 -1.17
N LYS A 102 -0.97 6.10 -1.91
CA LYS A 102 -0.78 5.10 -2.97
C LYS A 102 -0.45 3.73 -2.34
N PRO A 103 -1.06 2.61 -2.77
CA PRO A 103 -0.70 1.27 -2.30
C PRO A 103 0.81 0.98 -2.37
N GLN A 104 1.47 1.51 -3.40
CA GLN A 104 2.92 1.38 -3.60
C GLN A 104 3.72 2.00 -2.43
N THR A 105 3.26 3.13 -1.91
CA THR A 105 3.89 3.81 -0.78
C THR A 105 3.81 2.95 0.48
N ILE A 106 2.64 2.37 0.74
CA ILE A 106 2.44 1.46 1.88
C ILE A 106 3.30 0.21 1.74
N PHE A 107 3.32 -0.39 0.55
CA PHE A 107 4.17 -1.55 0.26
C PHE A 107 5.64 -1.25 0.51
N ASN A 108 6.13 -0.07 0.08
CA ASN A 108 7.51 0.33 0.35
C ASN A 108 7.81 0.47 1.84
N TYR A 109 6.89 1.03 2.63
CA TYR A 109 7.08 1.12 4.09
C TYR A 109 7.14 -0.26 4.75
N ILE A 110 6.32 -1.21 4.29
CA ILE A 110 6.41 -2.60 4.75
C ILE A 110 7.74 -3.25 4.36
N LYS A 111 8.21 -3.04 3.12
CA LYS A 111 9.54 -3.52 2.70
C LYS A 111 10.65 -2.93 3.56
N ILE A 112 10.61 -1.62 3.82
CA ILE A 112 11.56 -0.94 4.71
C ILE A 112 11.54 -1.58 6.10
N SER A 113 10.35 -1.86 6.66
CA SER A 113 10.21 -2.48 7.98
C SER A 113 10.78 -3.90 8.02
N LEU A 114 10.52 -4.70 6.98
CA LEU A 114 10.86 -6.12 6.92
C LEU A 114 12.30 -6.42 6.49
N LEU A 115 12.91 -5.56 5.67
CA LEU A 115 14.25 -5.78 5.11
C LEU A 115 15.29 -5.05 5.95
N GLU A 116 16.19 -5.79 6.59
CA GLU A 116 17.30 -5.22 7.38
C GLU A 116 18.19 -4.33 6.51
N ASP A 117 18.57 -4.78 5.31
CA ASP A 117 19.51 -4.11 4.40
C ASP A 117 18.84 -3.21 3.34
N TYR A 118 17.59 -2.77 3.54
CA TYR A 118 16.96 -1.89 2.56
C TYR A 118 17.62 -0.52 2.53
N HIS A 119 18.55 -0.33 1.61
CA HIS A 119 19.17 0.95 1.33
C HIS A 119 18.14 1.92 0.77
N ILE A 120 17.68 2.83 1.63
CA ILE A 120 16.81 3.93 1.25
C ILE A 120 17.68 4.95 0.51
N THR A 121 17.50 5.01 -0.81
CA THR A 121 18.18 6.01 -1.66
C THR A 121 17.54 7.39 -1.56
N ASP A 122 16.31 7.48 -1.05
CA ASP A 122 15.56 8.72 -0.90
C ASP A 122 15.90 9.41 0.43
N THR A 123 16.68 10.49 0.38
CA THR A 123 17.08 11.28 1.57
C THR A 123 15.91 11.97 2.28
N THR A 124 14.71 11.97 1.69
CA THR A 124 13.50 12.51 2.31
C THR A 124 12.83 11.56 3.29
N ILE A 125 13.31 10.32 3.39
CA ILE A 125 12.77 9.30 4.29
C ILE A 125 13.79 9.05 5.42
N LYS A 126 13.35 9.22 6.66
CA LYS A 126 14.10 8.84 7.87
C LYS A 126 13.49 7.58 8.47
N VAL A 127 14.33 6.65 8.90
CA VAL A 127 13.90 5.38 9.47
C VAL A 127 14.66 5.10 10.75
N ASP A 128 13.91 4.71 11.77
CA ASP A 128 14.42 4.21 13.04
C ASP A 128 13.77 2.85 13.33
N LYS A 129 14.58 1.84 13.61
CA LYS A 129 14.16 0.46 13.81
C LYS A 129 14.54 0.02 15.22
N SER A 130 13.56 -0.42 15.99
CA SER A 130 13.76 -0.92 17.35
C SER A 130 12.68 -1.95 17.67
N ASN A 131 13.06 -3.15 18.12
CA ASN A 131 12.15 -4.15 18.71
C ASN A 131 10.83 -4.35 17.95
N ASN A 132 10.87 -4.94 16.75
CA ASN A 132 9.72 -5.17 15.85
C ASN A 132 8.94 -3.91 15.44
N ILE A 133 9.39 -2.71 15.84
CA ILE A 133 8.80 -1.43 15.49
C ILE A 133 9.75 -0.72 14.53
N THR A 134 9.18 -0.22 13.44
CA THR A 134 9.86 0.64 12.48
C THR A 134 9.14 1.98 12.42
N ASN A 135 9.82 3.04 12.85
CA ASN A 135 9.36 4.41 12.74
C ASN A 135 9.88 5.00 11.42
N ILE A 136 8.97 5.47 10.58
CA ILE A 136 9.27 6.02 9.25
C ILE A 136 8.73 7.45 9.18
N ILE A 137 9.58 8.40 8.85
CA ILE A 137 9.20 9.80 8.59
C ILE A 137 9.47 10.08 7.12
N ASP A 138 8.41 10.34 6.35
CA ASP A 138 8.47 10.68 4.93
C ASP A 138 8.17 12.18 4.76
N HIS A 139 9.24 12.98 4.60
CA HIS A 139 9.15 14.43 4.48
C HIS A 139 8.49 14.87 3.17
N LYS A 140 8.64 14.08 2.10
CA LYS A 140 8.07 14.38 0.76
C LYS A 140 6.55 14.28 0.77
N ASN A 141 6.02 13.22 1.38
CA ASN A 141 4.58 12.99 1.50
C ASN A 141 3.97 13.62 2.77
N LYS A 142 4.81 14.16 3.66
CA LYS A 142 4.42 14.71 4.97
C LYS A 142 3.69 13.68 5.84
N LEU A 143 4.26 12.48 5.92
CA LEU A 143 3.71 11.33 6.65
C LEU A 143 4.65 10.93 7.79
N SER A 144 4.06 10.53 8.92
CA SER A 144 4.75 9.76 9.96
C SER A 144 4.04 8.42 10.08
N VAL A 145 4.80 7.34 9.95
CA VAL A 145 4.30 5.97 9.92
C VAL A 145 5.03 5.16 10.97
N ILE A 146 4.26 4.43 11.77
CA ILE A 146 4.79 3.44 12.70
C ILE A 146 4.33 2.08 12.19
N VAL A 147 5.28 1.22 11.87
CA VAL A 147 5.01 -0.17 11.47
C VAL A 147 5.39 -1.07 12.64
N THR A 148 4.45 -1.88 13.10
CA THR A 148 4.68 -2.91 14.11
C THR A 148 4.49 -4.27 13.46
N GLN A 149 5.55 -5.08 13.46
CA GLN A 149 5.48 -6.48 13.09
C GLN A 149 4.90 -7.28 14.27
N LEU A 150 3.82 -8.02 14.00
CA LEU A 150 3.10 -8.84 14.98
C LEU A 150 3.53 -10.31 14.91
#